data_AF-A0A1B6LV00-F1
#
_entry.id   AF-A0A1B6LV00-F1
#
_cell.length_a   1.000
_cell.length_b   1.000
_cell.length_c   1.000
_cell.angle_alpha   90.00
_cell.angle_beta   90.00
_cell.angle_gamma   90.00
#
_symmetry.space_group_name_H-M   'P 1'
#
loop_
_entity.id
_entity.type
_entity.pdbx_description
1 polymer ?
#
loop_
_entity_poly.entity_id
_entity_poly.type
_entity_poly.pdbx_seq_one_letter_code
_entity_poly.pdbx_strand_id
1 'polypeptide(L)'
;MKVAVVLCSLMALSAAAPGYLAAPGYVAGPSYLGAPAIVRTPQYDSAVIQSDRVGGNFAYSTVEAQAYAAVSPVVSRVVSPVAVSYHATPVVAPAPLVAAPLYAPAAHGHYVL
;
A
#
# COMPACT_ATOMS: atom_id res chain seq x y z
N MET A 1 31.42 21.99 28.85
CA MET A 1 30.36 22.35 27.87
C MET A 1 30.69 21.94 26.44
N LYS A 2 31.87 22.25 25.88
CA LYS A 2 32.24 21.88 24.48
C LYS A 2 32.28 20.37 24.20
N VAL A 3 32.79 19.58 25.14
CA VAL A 3 32.91 18.11 25.01
C VAL A 3 31.54 17.41 25.00
N ALA A 4 30.58 17.90 25.81
CA ALA A 4 29.24 17.32 25.87
C ALA A 4 28.45 17.52 24.57
N VAL A 5 28.63 18.65 23.88
CA VAL A 5 27.98 18.95 22.60
C VAL A 5 28.52 18.04 21.49
N VAL A 6 29.82 17.77 21.47
CA VAL A 6 30.46 16.86 20.50
C VAL A 6 30.02 15.42 20.72
N LEU A 7 29.93 14.97 21.98
CA LEU A 7 29.51 13.60 22.29
C LEU A 7 28.02 13.38 21.95
N CYS A 8 27.16 14.38 22.18
CA CYS A 8 25.73 14.30 21.90
C CYS A 8 25.42 14.30 20.39
N SER A 9 26.24 15.00 19.59
CA SER A 9 26.11 15.03 18.12
C SER A 9 26.64 13.76 17.45
N LEU A 10 27.69 13.13 18.01
CA LEU A 10 28.12 11.79 17.57
C LEU A 10 27.05 10.72 17.87
N MET A 11 26.41 10.77 19.04
CA MET A 11 25.34 9.83 19.40
C MET A 11 24.08 9.98 18.54
N ALA A 12 23.77 11.22 18.10
CA ALA A 12 22.69 11.46 17.16
C ALA A 12 22.99 10.89 15.76
N LEU A 13 24.26 10.84 15.35
CA LEU A 13 24.67 10.24 14.08
C LEU A 13 24.68 8.70 14.14
N SER A 14 24.99 8.09 15.29
CA SER A 14 24.92 6.63 15.46
C SER A 14 23.50 6.08 15.58
N ALA A 15 22.53 6.88 16.02
CA ALA A 15 21.11 6.51 16.01
C ALA A 15 20.50 6.50 14.59
N ALA A 16 21.23 7.04 13.60
CA ALA A 16 20.85 7.09 12.20
C ALA A 16 21.61 6.06 11.34
N ALA A 17 22.15 4.99 11.92
CA ALA A 17 22.72 3.88 11.16
C ALA A 17 21.58 2.96 10.67
N PRO A 18 21.22 2.92 9.36
CA PRO A 18 20.37 1.87 8.84
C PRO A 18 21.30 0.72 8.46
N GLY A 19 21.73 -0.01 9.49
CA GLY A 19 22.75 -1.04 9.36
C GLY A 19 22.41 -2.26 10.20
N TYR A 20 21.18 -2.75 10.12
CA TYR A 20 20.91 -4.15 10.44
C TYR A 20 20.69 -4.90 9.14
N LEU A 21 21.67 -5.75 8.82
CA LEU A 21 21.54 -6.85 7.89
C LEU A 21 20.31 -7.66 8.33
N ALA A 22 19.21 -7.54 7.60
CA ALA A 22 18.02 -8.34 7.85
C ALA A 22 18.30 -9.78 7.40
N ALA A 23 18.61 -10.65 8.36
CA ALA A 23 18.37 -12.07 8.23
C ALA A 23 16.90 -12.31 7.83
N PRO A 24 16.59 -13.35 7.03
CA PRO A 24 15.26 -13.55 6.49
C PRO A 24 14.30 -13.92 7.64
N GLY A 25 13.42 -13.01 8.02
CA GLY A 25 12.38 -13.30 9.03
C GLY A 25 11.85 -12.15 9.87
N TYR A 26 12.44 -10.95 9.84
CA TYR A 26 11.86 -9.81 10.56
C TYR A 26 10.70 -9.19 9.76
N VAL A 27 9.47 -9.45 10.22
CA VAL A 27 8.29 -8.67 9.83
C VAL A 27 8.51 -7.24 10.34
N ALA A 28 8.76 -6.33 9.40
CA ALA A 28 8.91 -4.92 9.69
C ALA A 28 7.62 -4.38 10.34
N GLY A 29 7.74 -3.89 11.57
CA GLY A 29 6.69 -3.07 12.22
C GLY A 29 6.36 -1.80 11.42
N PRO A 30 5.31 -1.05 11.81
CA PRO A 30 4.62 -0.09 10.95
C PRO A 30 5.34 1.26 10.78
N SER A 31 6.60 1.28 10.37
CA SER A 31 7.37 2.52 10.23
C SER A 31 8.51 2.45 9.20
N TYR A 32 8.26 1.88 8.02
CA TYR A 32 9.17 1.98 6.86
C TYR A 32 8.51 2.51 5.58
N LEU A 33 7.20 2.79 5.61
CA LEU A 33 6.47 3.36 4.48
C LEU A 33 6.79 4.86 4.39
N GLY A 34 7.82 5.23 3.63
CA GLY A 34 8.17 6.64 3.40
C GLY A 34 9.61 7.04 3.69
N ALA A 35 10.50 6.10 4.06
CA ALA A 35 11.90 6.44 4.31
C ALA A 35 12.58 6.98 3.03
N PRO A 36 13.31 8.10 3.09
CA PRO A 36 14.05 8.60 1.94
C PRO A 36 15.12 7.61 1.49
N ALA A 37 15.17 7.32 0.20
CA ALA A 37 16.27 6.56 -0.40
C ALA A 37 17.30 7.51 -1.02
N ILE A 38 18.58 7.21 -0.87
CA ILE A 38 19.66 7.95 -1.52
C ILE A 38 19.87 7.37 -2.91
N VAL A 39 19.65 8.17 -3.95
CA VAL A 39 19.76 7.77 -5.37
C VAL A 39 20.80 8.63 -6.07
N ARG A 40 21.51 8.06 -7.05
CA ARG A 40 22.45 8.81 -7.91
C ARG A 40 21.72 9.88 -8.70
N THR A 41 22.32 11.05 -8.78
CA THR A 41 21.84 12.16 -9.62
C THR A 41 22.92 12.63 -10.57
N PRO A 42 23.20 11.89 -11.67
CA PRO A 42 24.31 12.18 -12.59
C PRO A 42 24.25 13.57 -13.22
N GLN A 43 23.05 14.14 -13.33
CA GLN A 43 22.85 15.50 -13.85
C GLN A 43 23.52 16.60 -13.00
N TYR A 44 23.90 16.30 -11.75
CA TYR A 44 24.61 17.20 -10.86
C TYR A 44 26.04 16.73 -10.57
N ASP A 45 26.50 15.66 -11.23
CA ASP A 45 27.88 15.23 -11.12
C ASP A 45 28.78 16.30 -11.74
N SER A 46 29.94 16.54 -11.13
CA SER A 46 30.91 17.50 -11.63
C SER A 46 32.31 16.92 -11.59
N ALA A 47 33.17 17.41 -12.48
CA ALA A 47 34.57 17.06 -12.51
C ALA A 47 35.41 18.29 -12.84
N VAL A 48 36.57 18.40 -12.21
CA VAL A 48 37.57 19.41 -12.49
C VAL A 48 38.82 18.72 -13.01
N ILE A 49 39.31 19.21 -14.15
CA ILE A 49 40.55 18.74 -14.77
C ILE A 49 41.55 19.89 -14.74
N GLN A 50 42.73 19.63 -14.18
CA GLN A 50 43.83 20.58 -14.14
C GLN A 50 45.01 20.04 -14.94
N SER A 51 45.70 20.93 -15.64
CA SER A 51 46.93 20.63 -16.34
C SER A 51 48.02 21.61 -15.93
N ASP A 52 49.19 21.06 -15.62
CA ASP A 52 50.38 21.83 -15.25
C ASP A 52 51.56 21.40 -16.10
N ARG A 53 52.53 22.30 -16.29
CA ARG A 53 53.77 21.99 -17.01
C ARG A 53 54.90 21.80 -16.00
N VAL A 54 55.31 20.55 -15.82
CA VAL A 54 56.31 20.16 -14.82
C VAL A 54 57.53 19.59 -15.53
N GLY A 55 58.68 20.26 -15.42
CA GLY A 55 59.94 19.78 -15.96
C GLY A 55 59.98 19.57 -17.49
N GLY A 56 59.12 20.27 -18.25
CA GLY A 56 59.03 20.14 -19.71
C GLY A 56 57.90 19.23 -20.21
N ASN A 57 57.26 18.45 -19.34
CA ASN A 57 56.11 17.59 -19.64
C ASN A 57 54.79 18.19 -19.12
N PHE A 58 53.67 17.70 -19.65
CA PHE A 58 52.33 18.00 -19.11
C PHE A 58 51.95 16.99 -18.04
N ALA A 59 51.65 17.49 -16.85
CA ALA A 59 51.02 16.74 -15.77
C ALA A 59 49.52 17.06 -15.75
N TYR A 60 48.71 16.06 -15.45
CA TYR A 60 47.26 16.19 -15.37
C TYR A 60 46.77 15.68 -14.03
N SER A 61 45.76 16.35 -13.47
CA SER A 61 45.06 15.93 -12.26
C SER A 61 43.55 16.06 -12.47
N THR A 62 42.79 15.14 -11.90
CA THR A 62 41.33 15.13 -11.98
C THR A 62 40.73 14.98 -10.59
N VAL A 63 39.66 15.72 -10.33
CA VAL A 63 38.83 15.58 -9.14
C VAL A 63 37.40 15.41 -9.59
N GLU A 64 36.79 14.28 -9.23
CA GLU A 64 35.40 13.96 -9.55
C GLU A 64 34.53 14.08 -8.29
N ALA A 65 33.35 14.67 -8.46
CA ALA A 65 32.35 14.83 -7.42
C ALA A 65 31.02 14.23 -7.90
N GLN A 66 30.71 13.05 -7.38
CA GLN A 66 29.47 12.35 -7.67
C GLN A 66 28.34 12.86 -6.76
N ALA A 67 27.19 13.16 -7.35
CA ALA A 67 26.04 13.70 -6.68
C ALA A 67 25.00 12.61 -6.36
N TYR A 68 24.36 12.81 -5.21
CA TYR A 68 23.29 11.97 -4.71
C TYR A 68 22.17 12.85 -4.17
N ALA A 69 20.92 12.41 -4.36
CA ALA A 69 19.76 13.07 -3.80
C ALA A 69 18.93 12.10 -2.96
N ALA A 70 18.29 12.64 -1.93
CA ALA A 70 17.29 11.91 -1.15
C ALA A 70 15.95 11.95 -1.89
N VAL A 71 15.40 10.78 -2.19
CA VAL A 71 14.10 10.60 -2.82
C VAL A 71 13.15 9.99 -1.78
N SER A 72 12.16 10.76 -1.36
CA SER A 72 11.10 10.30 -0.45
C SER A 72 9.89 9.85 -1.25
N PRO A 73 9.43 8.59 -1.10
CA PRO A 73 8.24 8.12 -1.82
C PRO A 73 6.97 8.73 -1.22
N VAL A 74 6.03 9.11 -2.09
CA VAL A 74 4.71 9.61 -1.68
C VAL A 74 3.78 8.42 -1.44
N VAL A 75 3.34 8.22 -0.20
CA VAL A 75 2.43 7.14 0.18
C VAL A 75 1.01 7.70 0.29
N SER A 76 0.10 7.25 -0.57
CA SER A 76 -1.33 7.58 -0.52
C SER A 76 -2.17 6.33 -0.31
N ARG A 77 -3.20 6.42 0.54
CA ARG A 77 -4.19 5.35 0.70
C ARG A 77 -5.35 5.60 -0.26
N VAL A 78 -5.56 4.68 -1.20
CA VAL A 78 -6.74 4.65 -2.05
C VAL A 78 -7.69 3.59 -1.51
N VAL A 79 -8.89 3.99 -1.11
CA VAL A 79 -9.95 3.05 -0.69
C VAL A 79 -10.85 2.77 -1.89
N SER A 80 -10.91 1.51 -2.32
CA SER A 80 -11.85 1.07 -3.36
C SER A 80 -13.11 0.51 -2.71
N PRO A 81 -14.32 0.90 -3.15
CA PRO A 81 -15.56 0.34 -2.61
C PRO A 81 -15.70 -1.15 -2.96
N VAL A 82 -16.16 -1.95 -1.99
CA VAL A 82 -16.52 -3.36 -2.16
C VAL A 82 -18.03 -3.47 -2.43
N ALA A 83 -18.42 -4.37 -3.33
CA ALA A 83 -19.82 -4.59 -3.72
C ALA A 83 -20.69 -5.06 -2.54
N VAL A 84 -21.96 -4.63 -2.54
CA VAL A 84 -22.97 -5.01 -1.53
C VAL A 84 -23.88 -6.09 -2.13
N SER A 85 -24.06 -7.20 -1.42
CA SER A 85 -25.02 -8.26 -1.78
C SER A 85 -26.35 -8.05 -1.05
N TYR A 86 -27.46 -8.13 -1.79
CA TYR A 86 -28.81 -8.07 -1.24
C TYR A 86 -29.45 -9.47 -1.28
N HIS A 87 -30.23 -9.82 -0.25
CA HIS A 87 -31.06 -11.03 -0.23
C HIS A 87 -32.53 -10.65 -0.17
N ALA A 88 -33.34 -11.23 -1.05
CA ALA A 88 -34.79 -11.08 -1.02
C ALA A 88 -35.42 -12.18 -0.14
N THR A 89 -36.33 -11.79 0.75
CA THR A 89 -37.19 -12.74 1.48
C THR A 89 -38.32 -13.20 0.56
N PRO A 90 -38.48 -14.52 0.30
CA PRO A 90 -39.59 -15.02 -0.50
C PRO A 90 -40.94 -14.73 0.17
N VAL A 91 -41.88 -14.15 -0.58
CA VAL A 91 -43.27 -14.02 -0.15
C VAL A 91 -44.00 -15.31 -0.49
N VAL A 92 -44.52 -16.00 0.53
CA VAL A 92 -45.36 -17.18 0.35
C VAL A 92 -46.81 -16.73 0.15
N ALA A 93 -47.37 -16.96 -1.05
CA ALA A 93 -48.77 -16.71 -1.32
C ALA A 93 -49.66 -17.77 -0.65
N PRO A 94 -50.81 -17.40 -0.03
CA PRO A 94 -51.76 -18.36 0.50
C PRO A 94 -52.31 -19.28 -0.61
N ALA A 95 -52.48 -20.57 -0.30
CA ALA A 95 -53.07 -21.53 -1.23
C ALA A 95 -54.54 -21.17 -1.55
N PRO A 96 -55.00 -21.31 -2.80
CA PRO A 96 -56.38 -21.00 -3.16
C PRO A 96 -57.36 -21.93 -2.45
N LEU A 97 -58.42 -21.35 -1.87
CA LEU A 97 -59.54 -22.10 -1.31
C LEU A 97 -60.37 -22.69 -2.46
N VAL A 98 -60.42 -24.02 -2.56
CA VAL A 98 -61.31 -24.73 -3.49
C VAL A 98 -62.65 -24.95 -2.80
N ALA A 99 -63.73 -24.47 -3.41
CA ALA A 99 -65.09 -24.68 -2.90
C ALA A 99 -65.47 -26.17 -2.98
N ALA A 100 -66.00 -26.71 -1.88
CA ALA A 100 -66.50 -28.08 -1.83
C ALA A 100 -67.75 -28.23 -2.73
N PRO A 101 -67.92 -29.36 -3.44
CA PRO A 101 -69.10 -29.59 -4.25
C PRO A 101 -70.35 -29.72 -3.37
N LEU A 102 -71.40 -28.97 -3.70
CA LEU A 102 -72.72 -29.09 -3.07
C LEU A 102 -73.40 -30.38 -3.57
N TYR A 103 -73.83 -31.23 -2.65
CA TYR A 103 -74.68 -32.39 -2.98
C TYR A 103 -76.15 -31.97 -2.89
N ALA A 104 -76.92 -32.17 -3.97
CA ALA A 104 -78.36 -31.89 -3.99
C ALA A 104 -79.13 -33.05 -3.31
N PRO A 105 -80.12 -32.78 -2.44
CA PRO A 105 -80.93 -33.84 -1.86
C PRO A 105 -81.83 -34.46 -2.93
N ALA A 106 -81.92 -35.80 -2.92
CA ALA A 106 -82.74 -36.58 -3.85
C ALA A 106 -84.23 -36.22 -3.67
N ALA A 107 -84.88 -35.84 -4.76
CA ALA A 107 -86.33 -35.66 -4.79
C ALA A 107 -87.02 -37.02 -4.68
N HIS A 108 -87.76 -37.25 -3.59
CA HIS A 108 -88.65 -38.40 -3.45
C HIS A 108 -89.87 -38.20 -4.36
N GLY A 109 -89.88 -38.89 -5.50
CA GLY A 109 -91.05 -39.02 -6.36
C GLY A 109 -92.09 -39.94 -5.70
N HIS A 110 -93.27 -39.39 -5.42
CA HIS A 110 -94.44 -40.17 -5.00
C HIS A 110 -95.16 -40.66 -6.27
N TYR A 111 -95.08 -41.94 -6.58
CA TYR A 111 -95.97 -42.58 -7.54
C TYR A 111 -96.98 -43.44 -6.77
N VAL A 112 -98.24 -42.98 -6.77
CA VAL A 112 -99.42 -43.75 -6.38
C VAL A 112 -99.90 -44.52 -7.61
N LEU A 113 -100.31 -45.76 -7.38
CA LEU A 113 -100.75 -46.81 -8.32
C LEU A 113 -101.54 -46.33 -9.54
#